data_AF-A0A0S4WNE7-F1
#
_entry.id   AF-A0A0S4WNE7-F1
#
_cell.length_a   1.000
_cell.length_b   1.000
_cell.length_c   1.000
_cell.angle_alpha   90.00
_cell.angle_beta   90.00
_cell.angle_gamma   90.00
#
_symmetry.space_group_name_H-M   'P 1'
#
loop_
_entity.id
_entity.type
_entity.pdbx_description
1 polymer ?
#
loop_
_entity_poly.entity_id
_entity_poly.type
_entity_poly.pdbx_seq_one_letter_code
_entity_poly.pdbx_strand_id
1 'polypeptide(L)'
;MSQLSQAVYAAVGDLPAGTTARQYTDEQIGMVRQGISQVARGAYSGIAAATALTMIPDVDQGKSIAIGIGSATYKGYQAVALGASARISHNLKAKMGVGYSSEGTTVGMGASYQW
;
A
#
# COMPACT_ATOMS: atom_id res chain seq x y z
N MET A 1 47.78 28.92 -30.36
CA MET A 1 46.52 28.14 -30.31
C MET A 1 46.65 26.78 -29.62
N SER A 2 47.78 26.43 -29.00
CA SER A 2 48.01 25.12 -28.36
C SER A 2 47.61 25.02 -26.87
N GLN A 3 47.48 26.14 -26.16
CA GLN A 3 47.11 26.13 -24.73
C GLN A 3 45.59 25.98 -24.48
N LEU A 4 44.75 26.52 -25.38
CA LEU A 4 43.30 26.36 -25.28
C LEU A 4 42.85 24.93 -25.55
N SER A 5 43.50 24.20 -26.47
CA SER A 5 43.18 22.80 -26.75
C SER A 5 43.60 21.86 -25.60
N GLN A 6 44.64 22.19 -24.83
CA GLN A 6 45.04 21.41 -23.65
C GLN A 6 44.09 21.64 -22.46
N ALA A 7 43.61 22.87 -22.25
CA ALA A 7 42.62 23.17 -21.22
C ALA A 7 41.25 22.52 -21.51
N VAL A 8 40.83 22.52 -22.79
CA VAL A 8 39.57 21.88 -23.20
C VAL A 8 39.68 20.35 -23.17
N TYR A 9 40.84 19.76 -23.49
CA TYR A 9 41.05 18.30 -23.39
C TYR A 9 41.14 17.80 -21.93
N ALA A 10 41.76 18.58 -21.04
CA ALA A 10 41.79 18.26 -19.60
C ALA A 10 40.42 18.38 -18.93
N ALA A 11 39.58 19.36 -19.32
CA ALA A 11 38.24 19.53 -18.77
C ALA A 11 37.23 18.47 -19.27
N VAL A 12 37.43 17.94 -20.48
CA VAL A 12 36.58 16.86 -21.04
C VAL A 12 37.05 15.47 -20.57
N GLY A 13 38.34 15.32 -20.20
CA GLY A 13 38.92 14.08 -19.68
C GLY A 13 38.79 13.86 -18.16
N ASP A 14 38.42 14.89 -17.38
CA ASP A 14 38.39 14.87 -15.90
C ASP A 14 36.99 14.85 -15.29
N LEU A 15 35.97 14.44 -16.06
CA LEU A 15 34.68 14.09 -15.50
C LEU A 15 34.64 12.57 -15.31
N PRO A 16 35.05 12.03 -14.15
CA PRO A 16 34.99 10.60 -13.93
C PRO A 16 33.53 10.18 -14.02
N ALA A 17 33.21 9.26 -14.92
CA ALA A 17 31.88 8.66 -15.05
C ALA A 17 31.30 8.18 -13.70
N GLY A 18 32.16 7.94 -12.71
CA GLY A 18 31.82 7.61 -11.33
C GLY A 18 31.41 8.78 -10.41
N THR A 19 31.39 10.05 -10.84
CA THR A 19 30.83 11.18 -10.07
C THR A 19 29.38 11.42 -10.43
N THR A 20 29.04 11.43 -11.73
CA THR A 20 27.65 11.48 -12.22
C THR A 20 26.89 10.20 -11.83
N ALA A 21 27.53 9.04 -11.93
CA ALA A 21 26.92 7.78 -11.47
C ALA A 21 26.73 7.75 -9.94
N ARG A 22 27.63 8.37 -9.15
CA ARG A 22 27.49 8.45 -7.69
C ARG A 22 26.40 9.42 -7.27
N GLN A 23 26.31 10.59 -7.87
CA GLN A 23 25.21 11.54 -7.59
C GLN A 23 23.86 10.93 -7.98
N TYR A 24 23.78 10.30 -9.15
CA TYR A 24 22.60 9.57 -9.59
C TYR A 24 22.28 8.38 -8.68
N THR A 25 23.30 7.64 -8.20
CA THR A 25 23.12 6.55 -7.23
C THR A 25 22.70 7.07 -5.86
N ASP A 26 23.24 8.18 -5.39
CA ASP A 26 22.90 8.78 -4.09
C ASP A 26 21.48 9.35 -4.10
N GLU A 27 21.08 10.02 -5.19
CA GLU A 27 19.69 10.43 -5.42
C GLU A 27 18.76 9.21 -5.49
N GLN A 28 19.15 8.17 -6.21
CA GLN A 28 18.38 6.93 -6.27
C GLN A 28 18.29 6.22 -4.92
N ILE A 29 19.37 6.18 -4.13
CA ILE A 29 19.36 5.59 -2.79
C ILE A 29 18.46 6.41 -1.86
N GLY A 30 18.48 7.74 -1.97
CA GLY A 30 17.55 8.62 -1.27
C GLY A 30 16.09 8.31 -1.61
N MET A 31 15.78 8.18 -2.91
CA MET A 31 14.44 7.81 -3.39
C MET A 31 14.03 6.41 -2.95
N VAL A 32 14.95 5.43 -2.97
CA VAL A 32 14.68 4.06 -2.52
C VAL A 32 14.37 4.04 -1.02
N ARG A 33 15.11 4.78 -0.19
CA ARG A 33 14.82 4.89 1.26
C ARG A 33 13.45 5.50 1.54
N GLN A 34 13.07 6.52 0.77
CA GLN A 34 11.73 7.11 0.85
C GLN A 34 10.65 6.14 0.37
N GLY A 35 10.88 5.43 -0.74
CA GLY A 35 9.99 4.42 -1.29
C GLY A 35 9.77 3.27 -0.32
N ILE A 36 10.83 2.76 0.32
CA ILE A 36 10.74 1.72 1.35
C ILE A 36 9.89 2.21 2.53
N SER A 37 10.08 3.45 2.96
CA SER A 37 9.28 4.02 4.04
C SER A 37 7.80 4.05 3.64
N GLN A 38 7.47 4.56 2.45
CA GLN A 38 6.10 4.59 1.94
C GLN A 38 5.48 3.19 1.83
N VAL A 39 6.23 2.20 1.34
CA VAL A 39 5.77 0.81 1.26
C VAL A 39 5.52 0.25 2.67
N ALA A 40 6.41 0.49 3.63
CA ALA A 40 6.24 0.04 5.00
C ALA A 40 4.98 0.63 5.63
N ARG A 41 4.73 1.93 5.40
CA ARG A 41 3.53 2.57 5.92
C ARG A 41 2.27 2.06 5.23
N GLY A 42 2.28 1.90 3.91
CA GLY A 42 1.17 1.32 3.15
C GLY A 42 0.87 -0.12 3.54
N ALA A 43 1.89 -0.90 3.89
CA ALA A 43 1.70 -2.24 4.43
C ALA A 43 1.03 -2.20 5.81
N TYR A 44 1.46 -1.31 6.70
CA TYR A 44 0.84 -1.18 8.02
C TYR A 44 -0.59 -0.66 7.96
N SER A 45 -0.87 0.31 7.09
CA SER A 45 -2.20 0.83 6.84
C SER A 45 -3.11 -0.23 6.22
N GLY A 46 -2.58 -1.05 5.30
CA GLY A 46 -3.28 -2.16 4.68
C GLY A 46 -3.64 -3.27 5.68
N ILE A 47 -2.74 -3.59 6.62
CA ILE A 47 -3.03 -4.52 7.72
C ILE A 47 -4.17 -3.97 8.57
N ALA A 48 -4.10 -2.70 8.97
CA ALA A 48 -5.20 -2.07 9.72
C ALA A 48 -6.51 -2.14 8.91
N ALA A 49 -6.50 -1.86 7.61
CA ALA A 49 -7.70 -1.93 6.77
C ALA A 49 -8.26 -3.35 6.70
N ALA A 50 -7.40 -4.36 6.54
CA ALA A 50 -7.79 -5.77 6.55
C ALA A 50 -8.38 -6.18 7.91
N THR A 51 -7.75 -5.78 9.02
CA THR A 51 -8.29 -6.03 10.37
C THR A 51 -9.65 -5.37 10.55
N ALA A 52 -9.80 -4.11 10.13
CA ALA A 52 -11.09 -3.42 10.15
C ALA A 52 -12.14 -4.17 9.32
N LEU A 53 -11.79 -4.66 8.13
CA LEU A 53 -12.67 -5.48 7.28
C LEU A 53 -13.13 -6.77 7.97
N THR A 54 -12.26 -7.42 8.76
CA THR A 54 -12.61 -8.65 9.49
C THR A 54 -13.52 -8.43 10.68
N MET A 55 -13.54 -7.20 11.23
CA MET A 55 -14.39 -6.82 12.35
C MET A 55 -15.78 -6.35 11.92
N ILE A 56 -16.08 -6.34 10.62
CA ILE A 56 -17.41 -6.03 10.10
C ILE A 56 -18.37 -7.15 10.54
N PRO A 57 -19.42 -6.83 11.31
CA PRO A 57 -20.36 -7.83 11.78
C PRO A 57 -21.12 -8.50 10.62
N ASP A 58 -21.32 -9.81 10.73
CA ASP A 58 -22.04 -10.62 9.75
C ASP A 58 -23.57 -10.44 9.87
N VAL A 59 -24.30 -10.87 8.83
CA VAL A 59 -25.77 -10.86 8.82
C VAL A 59 -26.38 -11.73 9.92
N ASP A 60 -27.18 -11.10 10.78
CA ASP A 60 -28.03 -11.77 11.77
C ASP A 60 -28.90 -12.89 11.15
N GLN A 61 -29.26 -13.89 11.95
CA GLN A 61 -30.17 -14.95 11.52
C GLN A 61 -31.54 -14.35 11.12
N GLY A 62 -32.01 -14.71 9.93
CA GLY A 62 -33.31 -14.26 9.40
C GLY A 62 -33.27 -13.03 8.49
N LYS A 63 -32.14 -12.31 8.38
CA LYS A 63 -31.94 -11.25 7.38
C LYS A 63 -31.08 -11.75 6.21
N SER A 64 -31.36 -11.24 5.00
CA SER A 64 -30.67 -11.62 3.76
C SER A 64 -29.44 -10.76 3.46
N ILE A 65 -29.37 -9.54 4.01
CA ILE A 65 -28.28 -8.59 3.79
C ILE A 65 -27.97 -7.87 5.12
N ALA A 66 -26.69 -7.65 5.41
CA ALA A 66 -26.23 -6.74 6.45
C ALA A 66 -25.12 -5.84 5.91
N ILE A 67 -25.03 -4.66 6.51
CA ILE A 67 -23.99 -3.68 6.25
C ILE A 67 -23.38 -3.34 7.60
N GLY A 68 -22.06 -3.35 7.68
CA GLY A 68 -21.34 -3.03 8.89
C GLY A 68 -20.15 -2.13 8.62
N ILE A 69 -19.68 -1.49 9.69
CA ILE A 69 -18.47 -0.69 9.71
C ILE A 69 -17.52 -1.27 10.76
N GLY A 70 -16.24 -1.37 10.41
CA GLY A 70 -15.16 -1.74 11.31
C GLY A 70 -14.12 -0.64 11.37
N SER A 71 -13.36 -0.58 12.45
CA SER A 71 -12.17 0.25 12.54
C SER A 71 -11.06 -0.55 13.21
N ALA A 72 -9.83 -0.23 12.89
CA ALA A 72 -8.67 -0.89 13.49
C ALA A 72 -7.48 0.06 13.54
N THR A 73 -6.59 -0.21 14.49
CA THR A 73 -5.32 0.47 14.66
C THR A 73 -4.19 -0.55 14.61
N TYR A 74 -3.13 -0.25 13.86
CA TYR A 74 -1.94 -1.10 13.80
C TYR A 74 -0.67 -0.25 13.73
N LYS A 75 0.25 -0.41 14.70
CA LYS A 75 1.52 0.34 14.78
C LYS A 75 1.39 1.87 14.59
N GLY A 76 0.30 2.46 15.08
CA GLY A 76 0.02 3.89 14.95
C GLY A 76 -0.76 4.29 13.68
N TYR A 77 -1.07 3.35 12.79
CA TYR A 77 -1.89 3.56 11.60
C TYR A 77 -3.34 3.21 11.89
N GLN A 78 -4.26 4.12 11.58
CA GLN A 78 -5.70 3.87 11.67
C GLN A 78 -6.26 3.48 10.31
N ALA A 79 -7.22 2.57 10.35
CA ALA A 79 -8.05 2.27 9.20
C ALA A 79 -9.49 2.07 9.62
N VAL A 80 -10.37 2.37 8.69
CA VAL A 80 -11.81 2.13 8.77
C VAL A 80 -12.20 1.21 7.63
N ALA A 81 -13.24 0.42 7.80
CA ALA A 81 -13.72 -0.46 6.76
C ALA A 81 -15.23 -0.49 6.75
N LEU A 82 -15.79 -0.57 5.55
CA LEU A 82 -17.21 -0.69 5.29
C LEU A 82 -17.40 -1.99 4.52
N GLY A 83 -18.42 -2.75 4.85
CA GLY A 83 -18.70 -3.97 4.11
C GLY A 83 -20.11 -4.43 4.27
N ALA A 84 -20.51 -5.23 3.29
CA ALA A 84 -21.80 -5.84 3.22
C ALA A 84 -21.63 -7.36 3.19
N SER A 85 -22.47 -8.05 3.92
CA SER A 85 -22.61 -9.49 3.84
C SER A 85 -24.02 -9.83 3.37
N ALA A 86 -24.14 -10.86 2.54
CA ALA A 86 -25.39 -11.35 1.99
C ALA A 86 -25.47 -12.86 2.17
N ARG A 87 -26.62 -13.33 2.65
CA ARG A 87 -26.92 -14.76 2.77
C ARG A 87 -27.72 -15.19 1.54
N ILE A 88 -27.09 -15.97 0.66
CA ILE A 88 -27.70 -16.42 -0.60
C ILE A 88 -28.63 -17.62 -0.34
N SER A 89 -28.20 -18.55 0.51
CA SER A 89 -28.98 -19.71 0.98
C SER A 89 -28.70 -19.96 2.47
N HIS A 90 -29.44 -20.87 3.11
CA HIS A 90 -29.20 -21.27 4.51
C HIS A 90 -27.76 -21.74 4.77
N ASN A 91 -27.13 -22.27 3.73
CA ASN A 91 -25.80 -22.85 3.70
C ASN A 91 -24.78 -22.00 2.94
N LEU A 92 -25.15 -20.88 2.31
CA LEU A 92 -24.22 -20.05 1.53
C LEU A 92 -24.28 -18.59 1.95
N LYS A 93 -23.11 -18.05 2.33
CA LYS A 93 -22.94 -16.63 2.66
C LYS A 93 -21.85 -16.04 1.78
N ALA A 94 -22.02 -14.80 1.36
CA ALA A 94 -20.99 -13.99 0.73
C ALA A 94 -20.80 -12.70 1.52
N LYS A 95 -19.60 -12.14 1.46
CA LYS A 95 -19.25 -10.86 2.04
C LYS A 95 -18.33 -10.11 1.10
N MET A 96 -18.44 -8.80 1.11
CA MET A 96 -17.58 -7.89 0.39
C MET A 96 -17.40 -6.63 1.22
N GLY A 97 -16.24 -6.01 1.13
CA GLY A 97 -15.96 -4.79 1.85
C GLY A 97 -14.80 -4.01 1.28
N VAL A 98 -14.79 -2.73 1.62
CA VAL A 98 -13.76 -1.76 1.29
C VAL A 98 -13.19 -1.20 2.59
N GLY A 99 -11.87 -1.27 2.74
CA GLY A 99 -11.12 -0.66 3.83
C GLY A 99 -10.47 0.62 3.35
N TYR A 100 -10.58 1.71 4.10
CA TYR A 100 -9.86 2.94 3.88
C TYR A 100 -8.85 3.16 5.02
N SER A 101 -7.61 3.43 4.66
CA SER A 101 -6.51 3.69 5.59
C SER A 101 -5.73 4.94 5.17
N SER A 102 -4.90 5.47 6.06
CA SER A 102 -4.10 6.69 5.81
C SER A 102 -3.24 6.64 4.54
N GLU A 103 -2.79 5.46 4.13
CA GLU A 103 -1.94 5.29 2.96
C GLU A 103 -2.66 4.71 1.74
N GLY A 104 -3.91 4.23 1.87
CA GLY A 104 -4.62 3.70 0.71
C GLY A 104 -5.91 2.93 1.00
N THR A 105 -6.53 2.47 -0.09
CA THR A 105 -7.79 1.72 -0.10
C THR A 105 -7.52 0.23 -0.31
N THR A 106 -8.18 -0.61 0.48
CA THR A 106 -8.16 -2.07 0.39
C THR A 106 -9.55 -2.57 0.02
N VAL A 107 -9.66 -3.63 -0.77
CA VAL A 107 -10.93 -4.25 -1.12
C VAL A 107 -10.83 -5.75 -0.89
N GLY A 108 -11.85 -6.34 -0.27
CA GLY A 108 -11.89 -7.76 0.03
C GLY A 108 -13.27 -8.34 -0.20
N MET A 109 -13.32 -9.59 -0.61
CA MET A 109 -14.55 -10.36 -0.72
C MET A 109 -14.30 -11.80 -0.30
N GLY A 110 -15.33 -12.48 0.17
CA GLY A 110 -15.26 -13.87 0.56
C GLY A 110 -16.62 -14.53 0.53
N ALA A 111 -16.65 -15.84 0.39
CA ALA A 111 -17.85 -16.64 0.52
C ALA A 111 -17.58 -17.82 1.44
N SER A 112 -18.60 -18.28 2.14
CA SER A 112 -18.55 -19.47 2.98
C SER A 112 -19.73 -20.37 2.68
N TYR A 113 -19.45 -21.67 2.63
CA TYR A 113 -20.43 -22.72 2.48
C TYR A 113 -20.45 -23.60 3.74
N GLN A 114 -21.64 -23.97 4.20
CA GLN A 114 -21.85 -24.78 5.39
C GLN A 114 -22.67 -26.03 5.00
N TRP A 115 -22.16 -27.23 5.30
CA TRP A 115 -22.86 -28.50 5.06
C TRP A 115 -23.45 -29.08 6.35
#